data_AF-A0A9Q1C4Q2-F1
#
_entry.id   AF-A0A9Q1C4Q2-F1
#
_cell.length_a   1.000
_cell.length_b   1.000
_cell.length_c   1.000
_cell.angle_alpha   90.00
_cell.angle_beta   90.00
_cell.angle_gamma   90.00
#
_symmetry.space_group_name_H-M   'P 1'
#
loop_
_entity.id
_entity.type
_entity.pdbx_description
1 polymer ?
#
loop_
_entity_poly.entity_id
_entity_poly.type
_entity_poly.pdbx_seq_one_letter_code
_entity_poly.pdbx_strand_id
1 'polypeptide(L)'
;MTNPMDVKGRFYEELDLLIASVPQTDKLVLLGDFNARKTAFNNIRQTVQTELRNMQDSWLSKKADETQIFADSNNVRCLYEALNTVYGPRSSGSSPVLNADGTKLLTDRKQILEIWAEHFNSALNRSSSITNDVIDRLPQSKWYRIKYRTDNKLFNIRRMQAATKVKENRIRDLLFADDCALNATNEHTMQLEMDRSSTACDNFGLTTSTKKTEVMYQPAPGKPHTNPEITVKGQTLQAVHKFTYLGSTLTNAVNIDVEVNNRIAKACAFGRLHKNVWDRRGIRLTTKLEVYRAVILSTLLYACETWTICSRHGNGSSIASI
;
A
#
# COMPACT_ATOMS: atom_id res chain seq x y z
N MET A 1 1.88 25.52 7.97
CA MET A 1 2.17 24.21 8.60
C MET A 1 2.32 24.43 10.10
N THR A 2 1.31 24.09 10.90
CA THR A 2 1.41 24.16 12.37
C THR A 2 2.06 22.88 12.89
N ASN A 3 3.11 23.02 13.71
CA ASN A 3 3.90 21.93 14.28
C ASN A 3 2.99 20.95 15.07
N PRO A 4 3.10 19.62 14.90
CA PRO A 4 2.34 18.64 15.69
C PRO A 4 2.48 18.82 17.22
N MET A 5 3.63 19.33 17.69
CA MET A 5 3.82 19.69 19.10
C MET A 5 2.95 20.87 19.55
N ASP A 6 2.63 21.79 18.63
CA ASP A 6 1.90 23.03 18.91
C ASP A 6 0.38 22.78 19.07
N VAL A 7 -0.16 21.77 18.38
CA VAL A 7 -1.56 21.33 18.55
C VAL A 7 -1.74 20.54 19.85
N LYS A 8 -0.77 19.68 20.18
CA LYS A 8 -0.76 18.92 21.42
C LYS A 8 -0.55 19.85 22.64
N GLY A 9 0.33 20.84 22.53
CA GLY A 9 0.55 21.84 23.57
C GLY A 9 -0.71 22.63 23.92
N ARG A 10 -1.37 23.20 22.89
CA ARG A 10 -2.64 23.91 23.08
C ARG A 10 -3.74 23.05 23.71
N PHE A 11 -3.81 21.77 23.33
CA PHE A 11 -4.77 20.83 23.93
C PHE A 11 -4.58 20.69 25.44
N TYR A 12 -3.35 20.55 25.91
CA TYR A 12 -3.09 20.42 27.36
C TYR A 12 -3.29 21.76 28.09
N GLU A 13 -2.97 22.90 27.47
CA GLU A 13 -3.27 24.22 28.06
C GLU A 13 -4.77 24.45 28.25
N GLU A 14 -5.60 24.16 27.24
CA GLU A 14 -7.06 24.30 27.35
C GLU A 14 -7.65 23.34 28.40
N LEU A 15 -7.12 22.10 28.47
CA LEU A 15 -7.52 21.11 29.46
C LEU A 15 -7.14 21.55 30.88
N ASP A 16 -5.94 22.10 31.06
CA ASP A 16 -5.46 22.58 32.36
C ASP A 16 -6.25 23.80 32.84
N LEU A 17 -6.60 24.74 31.95
CA LEU A 17 -7.49 25.86 32.26
C LEU A 17 -8.88 25.38 32.70
N LEU A 18 -9.41 24.35 32.05
CA LEU A 18 -10.71 23.78 32.38
C LEU A 18 -10.68 23.04 33.73
N ILE A 19 -9.61 22.29 34.02
CA ILE A 19 -9.42 21.63 35.32
C ILE A 19 -9.23 22.65 36.44
N ALA A 20 -8.49 23.74 36.19
CA ALA A 20 -8.29 24.83 37.13
C ALA A 20 -9.59 25.57 37.47
N SER A 21 -10.58 25.56 36.58
CA SER A 21 -11.91 26.12 36.84
C SER A 21 -12.76 25.30 37.82
N VAL A 22 -12.34 24.06 38.13
CA VAL A 22 -13.02 23.19 39.11
C VAL A 22 -12.63 23.62 40.53
N PRO A 23 -13.58 23.95 41.42
CA PRO A 23 -13.28 24.38 42.79
C PRO A 23 -12.48 23.31 43.58
N GLN A 24 -11.34 23.69 44.14
CA GLN A 24 -10.39 22.80 44.83
C GLN A 24 -10.55 22.75 46.37
N THR A 25 -11.55 23.44 46.94
CA THR A 25 -11.74 23.52 48.39
C THR A 25 -12.90 22.65 48.88
N ASP A 26 -12.75 22.08 50.08
CA ASP A 26 -13.83 21.38 50.78
C ASP A 26 -15.01 22.33 51.03
N LYS A 27 -16.21 21.88 50.68
CA LYS A 27 -17.45 22.63 50.91
C LYS A 27 -18.40 21.81 51.76
N LEU A 28 -18.82 22.36 52.90
CA LEU A 28 -20.00 21.91 53.64
C LEU A 28 -21.26 22.24 52.82
N VAL A 29 -22.10 21.24 52.54
CA VAL A 29 -23.26 21.35 51.66
C VAL A 29 -24.52 20.95 52.40
N LEU A 30 -25.49 21.86 52.46
CA LEU A 30 -26.86 21.55 52.89
C LEU A 30 -27.54 20.71 51.80
N LEU A 31 -28.13 19.57 52.17
CA LEU A 31 -28.60 18.49 51.27
C LEU A 31 -29.56 18.93 50.13
N GLY A 32 -30.15 20.13 50.17
CA GLY A 32 -30.91 20.70 49.05
C GLY A 32 -30.07 21.09 47.82
N ASP A 33 -28.78 21.38 47.99
CA ASP A 33 -27.85 21.82 46.94
C ASP A 33 -27.19 20.64 46.17
N PHE A 34 -27.45 19.39 46.59
CA PHE A 34 -26.90 18.19 45.93
C PHE A 34 -27.41 18.02 44.48
N ASN A 35 -28.69 18.33 44.23
CA ASN A 35 -29.27 18.27 42.88
C ASN A 35 -28.74 19.40 41.96
N ALA A 36 -28.49 20.59 42.51
CA ALA A 36 -27.91 21.70 41.77
C ALA A 36 -26.45 21.42 41.39
N ARG A 37 -25.65 20.87 42.30
CA ARG A 37 -24.26 20.46 42.02
C ARG A 37 -24.17 19.26 41.08
N LYS A 38 -25.07 18.28 41.20
CA LYS A 38 -25.17 17.17 40.23
C LYS A 38 -25.48 17.70 38.83
N THR A 39 -26.36 18.69 38.72
CA THR A 39 -26.67 19.37 37.46
C THR A 39 -25.46 20.13 36.92
N ALA A 40 -24.78 20.92 37.76
CA ALA A 40 -23.57 21.65 37.36
C ALA A 40 -22.43 20.73 36.91
N PHE A 41 -22.17 19.64 37.65
CA PHE A 41 -21.20 18.62 37.27
C PHE A 41 -21.56 17.95 35.95
N ASN A 42 -22.83 17.58 35.76
CA ASN A 42 -23.29 16.97 34.51
C ASN A 42 -23.16 17.94 33.32
N ASN A 43 -23.45 19.22 33.52
CA ASN A 43 -23.27 20.25 32.49
C ASN A 43 -21.80 20.43 32.12
N ILE A 44 -20.90 20.56 33.11
CA ILE A 44 -19.45 20.67 32.85
C ILE A 44 -18.94 19.41 32.14
N ARG A 45 -19.32 18.22 32.62
CA ARG A 45 -18.99 16.95 31.97
C ARG A 45 -19.50 16.91 30.53
N GLN A 46 -20.72 17.37 30.27
CA GLN A 46 -21.29 17.42 28.92
C GLN A 46 -20.53 18.39 28.02
N THR A 47 -20.13 19.56 28.53
CA THR A 47 -19.30 20.53 27.81
C THR A 47 -17.95 19.92 27.46
N VAL A 48 -17.22 19.37 28.43
CA VAL A 48 -15.92 18.69 28.22
C VAL A 48 -16.05 17.57 27.19
N GLN A 49 -17.09 16.74 27.31
CA GLN A 49 -17.33 15.65 26.37
C GLN A 49 -17.71 16.16 24.98
N THR A 50 -18.35 17.31 24.86
CA THR A 50 -18.70 17.90 23.55
C THR A 50 -17.47 18.49 22.89
N GLU A 51 -16.64 19.21 23.63
CA GLU A 51 -15.38 19.73 23.10
C GLU A 51 -14.41 18.61 22.69
N LEU A 52 -14.26 17.57 23.50
CA LEU A 52 -13.45 16.40 23.13
C LEU A 52 -13.95 15.72 21.84
N ARG A 53 -15.27 15.71 21.62
CA ARG A 53 -15.86 15.18 20.38
C ARG A 53 -15.55 16.08 19.18
N ASN A 54 -15.77 17.39 19.32
CA ASN A 54 -15.47 18.36 18.28
C ASN A 54 -14.00 18.33 17.87
N MET A 55 -13.09 18.20 18.85
CA MET A 55 -11.66 18.07 18.60
C MET A 55 -11.31 16.79 17.85
N GLN A 56 -11.86 15.64 18.26
CA GLN A 56 -11.63 14.37 17.58
C GLN A 56 -12.15 14.40 16.14
N ASP A 57 -13.34 14.97 15.93
CA ASP A 57 -13.93 15.12 14.60
C ASP A 57 -13.12 16.04 13.70
N SER A 58 -12.72 17.21 14.21
CA SER A 58 -11.91 18.16 13.46
C SER A 58 -10.58 17.55 13.05
N TRP A 59 -9.93 16.82 13.96
CA TRP A 59 -8.68 16.13 13.66
C TRP A 59 -8.84 15.04 12.59
N LEU A 60 -9.86 14.18 12.70
CA LEU A 60 -10.12 13.11 11.73
C LEU A 60 -10.48 13.66 10.35
N SER A 61 -11.31 14.70 10.29
CA SER A 61 -11.71 15.35 9.04
C SER A 61 -10.50 15.98 8.34
N LYS A 62 -9.70 16.75 9.08
CA LYS A 62 -8.45 17.33 8.55
C LYS A 62 -7.48 16.26 8.07
N LYS A 63 -7.36 15.12 8.78
CA LYS A 63 -6.52 14.01 8.35
C LYS A 63 -7.04 13.31 7.11
N ALA A 64 -8.35 13.19 6.94
CA ALA A 64 -8.96 12.66 5.73
C ALA A 64 -8.67 13.57 4.52
N ASP A 65 -8.81 14.89 4.67
CA ASP A 65 -8.46 15.87 3.64
C ASP A 65 -6.99 15.80 3.24
N GLU A 66 -6.08 15.77 4.23
CA GLU A 66 -4.64 15.59 3.97
C GLU A 66 -4.35 14.29 3.20
N THR A 67 -4.99 13.19 3.60
CA THR A 67 -4.84 11.88 2.94
C THR A 67 -5.33 11.94 1.49
N GLN A 68 -6.47 12.59 1.24
CA GLN A 68 -7.01 12.77 -0.10
C GLN A 68 -6.09 13.62 -0.98
N ILE A 69 -5.56 14.73 -0.45
CA ILE A 69 -4.59 15.58 -1.17
C ILE A 69 -3.34 14.77 -1.57
N PHE A 70 -2.81 13.92 -0.69
CA PHE A 70 -1.67 13.06 -1.03
C PHE A 70 -2.00 12.01 -2.09
N ALA A 71 -3.21 11.46 -2.08
CA ALA A 71 -3.68 10.56 -3.13
C ALA A 71 -3.77 11.29 -4.48
N ASP A 72 -4.41 12.46 -4.51
CA ASP A 72 -4.63 13.25 -5.73
C ASP A 72 -3.31 13.77 -6.33
N SER A 73 -2.31 14.03 -5.48
CA SER A 73 -0.96 14.45 -5.90
C SER A 73 0.00 13.28 -6.19
N ASN A 74 -0.48 12.04 -6.16
CA ASN A 74 0.31 10.82 -6.34
C ASN A 74 1.51 10.70 -5.38
N ASN A 75 1.43 11.34 -4.21
CA ASN A 75 2.46 11.30 -3.18
C ASN A 75 2.22 10.11 -2.25
N VAL A 76 2.53 8.92 -2.77
CA VAL A 76 2.31 7.63 -2.08
C VAL A 76 2.98 7.55 -0.71
N ARG A 77 4.17 8.15 -0.52
CA ARG A 77 4.87 8.11 0.77
C ARG A 77 4.08 8.86 1.85
N CYS A 78 3.71 10.11 1.59
CA CYS A 78 2.95 10.92 2.53
C CYS A 78 1.56 10.33 2.78
N LEU A 79 0.95 9.71 1.75
CA LEU A 79 -0.31 8.98 1.88
C LEU A 79 -0.21 7.85 2.91
N TYR A 80 0.83 7.02 2.82
CA TYR A 80 1.05 5.92 3.78
C TYR A 80 1.34 6.41 5.19
N GLU A 81 2.11 7.50 5.34
CA GLU A 81 2.38 8.11 6.65
C GLU A 81 1.11 8.69 7.29
N ALA A 82 0.26 9.37 6.51
CA ALA A 82 -1.03 9.89 6.96
C ALA A 82 -1.96 8.76 7.41
N LEU A 83 -2.06 7.68 6.62
CA LEU A 83 -2.81 6.48 6.97
C LEU A 83 -2.30 5.86 8.28
N ASN A 84 -0.97 5.68 8.41
CA ASN A 84 -0.34 5.18 9.64
C ASN A 84 -0.68 6.01 10.88
N THR A 85 -0.80 7.32 10.73
CA THR A 85 -1.18 8.24 11.81
C THR A 85 -2.62 7.99 12.29
N VAL A 86 -3.56 7.67 11.39
CA VAL A 86 -4.95 7.35 11.73
C VAL A 86 -5.06 6.02 12.51
N TYR A 87 -4.19 5.05 12.25
CA TYR A 87 -4.16 3.77 12.98
C TYR A 87 -3.66 3.91 14.43
N GLY A 88 -2.98 4.99 14.76
CA GLY A 88 -2.29 5.15 16.04
C GLY A 88 -0.95 4.43 16.12
N PRO A 89 -0.24 4.51 17.26
CA PRO A 89 1.11 3.99 17.41
C PRO A 89 1.15 2.47 17.18
N ARG A 90 1.97 2.04 16.22
CA ARG A 90 2.38 0.64 16.08
C ARG A 90 3.61 0.42 16.94
N SER A 91 3.62 -0.62 17.76
CA SER A 91 4.85 -1.08 18.42
C SER A 91 5.80 -1.62 17.35
N SER A 92 6.74 -0.80 16.89
CA SER A 92 7.87 -1.29 16.11
C SER A 92 8.90 -1.85 17.09
N GLY A 93 9.06 -3.16 17.13
CA GLY A 93 10.28 -3.74 17.70
C GLY A 93 11.48 -3.23 16.89
N SER A 94 12.50 -2.71 17.56
CA SER A 94 13.79 -2.50 16.92
C SER A 94 14.41 -3.87 16.69
N SER A 95 14.54 -4.28 15.44
CA SER A 95 15.28 -5.49 15.09
C SER A 95 16.77 -5.19 15.28
N PRO A 96 17.48 -5.91 16.16
CA PRO A 96 18.92 -5.76 16.29
C PRO A 96 19.61 -6.15 14.98
N VAL A 97 20.66 -5.42 14.59
CA VAL A 97 21.40 -5.64 13.34
C VAL A 97 22.82 -6.07 13.68
N LEU A 98 23.33 -7.09 13.00
CA LEU A 98 24.74 -7.48 13.13
C LEU A 98 25.63 -6.50 12.36
N ASN A 99 26.84 -6.24 12.88
CA ASN A 99 27.86 -5.50 12.12
C ASN A 99 28.29 -6.25 10.84
N ALA A 100 29.02 -5.57 9.96
CA ALA A 100 29.44 -6.10 8.65
C ALA A 100 30.18 -7.46 8.75
N ASP A 101 30.91 -7.70 9.84
CA ASP A 101 31.66 -8.94 10.08
C ASP A 101 30.84 -10.04 10.79
N GLY A 102 29.58 -9.77 11.14
CA GLY A 102 28.68 -10.73 11.80
C GLY A 102 28.97 -11.01 13.28
N THR A 103 29.88 -10.27 13.91
CA THR A 103 30.42 -10.55 15.25
C THR A 103 29.73 -9.79 16.39
N LYS A 104 29.11 -8.64 16.10
CA LYS A 104 28.53 -7.75 17.11
C LYS A 104 27.09 -7.41 16.78
N LEU A 105 26.19 -7.68 17.74
CA LEU A 105 24.78 -7.30 17.67
C LEU A 105 24.61 -5.83 18.10
N LEU A 106 24.08 -5.00 17.21
CA LEU A 106 23.80 -3.59 17.45
C LEU A 106 22.32 -3.39 17.74
N THR A 107 22.04 -2.77 18.89
CA THR A 107 20.70 -2.40 19.33
C THR A 107 20.50 -0.89 19.37
N ASP A 108 21.58 -0.11 19.28
CA ASP A 108 21.53 1.35 19.26
C ASP A 108 21.19 1.90 17.87
N ARG A 109 20.23 2.82 17.82
CA ARG A 109 19.69 3.36 16.55
C ARG A 109 20.74 4.13 15.74
N LYS A 110 21.65 4.85 16.39
CA LYS A 110 22.67 5.65 15.69
C LYS A 110 23.71 4.73 15.06
N GLN A 111 24.17 3.72 15.80
CA GLN A 111 25.10 2.71 15.30
C GLN A 111 24.50 1.89 14.16
N ILE A 112 23.22 1.54 14.25
CA ILE A 112 22.51 0.87 13.15
C ILE A 112 22.51 1.75 11.88
N LEU A 113 22.23 3.06 12.01
CA LEU A 113 22.23 3.98 10.86
C LEU A 113 23.61 4.17 10.24
N GLU A 114 24.68 4.25 11.04
CA GLU A 114 26.06 4.35 10.55
C GLU A 114 26.47 3.09 9.77
N ILE A 115 26.14 1.89 10.27
CA ILE A 115 26.40 0.65 9.53
C ILE A 115 25.59 0.57 8.24
N TRP A 116 24.33 0.99 8.25
CA TRP A 116 23.55 1.08 7.01
C TRP A 116 24.19 2.06 6.02
N ALA A 117 24.69 3.21 6.49
CA ALA A 117 25.38 4.17 5.63
C ALA A 117 26.66 3.59 5.02
N GLU A 118 27.48 2.90 5.81
CA GLU A 118 28.69 2.20 5.31
C GLU A 118 28.33 1.08 4.33
N HIS A 119 27.33 0.26 4.66
CA HIS A 119 26.85 -0.83 3.81
C HIS A 119 26.35 -0.30 2.47
N PHE A 120 25.47 0.71 2.47
CA PHE A 120 24.94 1.28 1.22
C PHE A 120 25.99 2.06 0.44
N ASN A 121 26.93 2.73 1.11
CA ASN A 121 28.05 3.37 0.43
C ASN A 121 28.92 2.31 -0.28
N SER A 122 29.21 1.19 0.38
CA SER A 122 29.94 0.06 -0.22
C SER A 122 29.13 -0.65 -1.31
N ALA A 123 27.81 -0.75 -1.18
CA ALA A 123 26.96 -1.47 -2.13
C ALA A 123 26.65 -0.64 -3.39
N LEU A 124 26.35 0.65 -3.23
CA LEU A 124 25.87 1.52 -4.31
C LEU A 124 26.99 2.30 -5.01
N ASN A 125 28.13 2.56 -4.34
CA ASN A 125 29.23 3.31 -4.92
C ASN A 125 30.41 2.42 -5.36
N ARG A 126 30.12 1.16 -5.73
CA ARG A 126 31.13 0.28 -6.35
C ARG A 126 31.47 0.82 -7.74
N SER A 127 32.75 0.86 -8.06
CA SER A 127 33.19 1.16 -9.43
C SER A 127 32.63 0.11 -10.38
N SER A 128 31.64 0.48 -11.20
CA SER A 128 31.11 -0.40 -12.23
C SER A 128 32.12 -0.46 -13.38
N SER A 129 32.64 -1.65 -13.68
CA SER A 129 33.49 -1.91 -14.85
C SER A 129 32.68 -2.07 -16.14
N ILE A 130 31.43 -1.58 -16.15
CA ILE A 130 30.49 -1.75 -17.26
C ILE A 130 30.87 -0.73 -18.32
N THR A 131 31.55 -1.21 -19.36
CA THR A 131 31.80 -0.43 -20.57
C THR A 131 30.52 -0.35 -21.41
N ASN A 132 30.35 0.70 -22.22
CA ASN A 132 29.20 0.81 -23.13
C ASN A 132 29.04 -0.42 -24.05
N ASP A 133 30.15 -1.07 -24.36
CA ASP A 133 30.20 -2.32 -25.12
C ASP A 133 29.43 -3.46 -24.42
N VAL A 134 29.42 -3.53 -23.08
CA VAL A 134 28.60 -4.48 -22.32
C VAL A 134 27.12 -4.15 -22.43
N ILE A 135 26.77 -2.86 -22.44
CA ILE A 135 25.38 -2.39 -22.62
C ILE A 135 24.88 -2.71 -24.04
N ASP A 136 25.72 -2.50 -25.05
CA ASP A 136 25.41 -2.78 -26.46
C ASP A 136 25.27 -4.28 -26.75
N ARG A 137 25.97 -5.13 -25.97
CA ARG A 137 25.83 -6.59 -26.01
C ARG A 137 24.60 -7.10 -25.27
N LEU A 138 23.89 -6.28 -24.49
CA LEU A 138 22.67 -6.70 -23.81
C LEU A 138 21.63 -7.07 -24.88
N PRO A 139 21.19 -8.35 -24.92
CA PRO A 139 20.31 -8.79 -25.98
C PRO A 139 18.96 -8.09 -25.94
N GLN A 140 18.48 -7.66 -27.11
CA GLN A 140 17.18 -7.02 -27.24
C GLN A 140 16.08 -8.07 -27.41
N SER A 141 15.28 -8.25 -26.37
CA SER A 141 14.16 -9.19 -26.28
C SER A 141 12.94 -8.72 -27.09
N LYS A 142 12.04 -9.66 -27.36
CA LYS A 142 10.82 -9.41 -28.13
C LYS A 142 9.82 -8.59 -27.30
N TRP A 143 9.21 -7.57 -27.91
CA TRP A 143 8.18 -6.76 -27.28
C TRP A 143 6.80 -7.43 -27.33
N TYR A 144 6.00 -7.26 -26.27
CA TYR A 144 4.63 -7.75 -26.18
C TYR A 144 3.63 -6.61 -26.37
N ARG A 145 2.60 -6.84 -27.18
CA ARG A 145 1.60 -5.82 -27.47
C ARG A 145 0.49 -5.87 -26.44
N ILE A 146 0.19 -4.72 -25.86
CA ILE A 146 -0.97 -4.51 -25.01
C ILE A 146 -1.94 -3.55 -25.69
N LYS A 147 -3.22 -3.91 -25.67
CA LYS A 147 -4.31 -3.06 -26.16
C LYS A 147 -5.16 -2.63 -24.98
N TYR A 148 -5.35 -1.33 -24.81
CA TYR A 148 -6.07 -0.76 -23.67
C TYR A 148 -6.87 0.47 -24.08
N ARG A 149 -7.71 0.94 -23.16
CA ARG A 149 -8.54 2.15 -23.30
C ARG A 149 -8.44 2.97 -22.02
N THR A 150 -8.76 4.25 -22.12
CA THR A 150 -8.77 5.18 -20.98
C THR A 150 -10.09 5.93 -20.85
N ASP A 151 -11.16 5.49 -21.53
CA ASP A 151 -12.48 6.12 -21.42
C ASP A 151 -13.29 5.57 -20.24
N ASN A 152 -14.09 6.42 -19.60
CA ASN A 152 -14.84 6.09 -18.37
C ASN A 152 -16.04 5.11 -18.59
N LYS A 153 -16.01 4.29 -19.65
CA LYS A 153 -17.08 3.34 -20.01
C LYS A 153 -16.54 1.91 -20.07
N LEU A 154 -16.17 1.41 -18.90
CA LEU A 154 -15.47 0.14 -18.66
C LEU A 154 -16.25 -1.10 -19.19
N PHE A 155 -17.58 -1.08 -19.14
CA PHE A 155 -18.43 -2.26 -19.42
C PHE A 155 -18.89 -2.45 -20.88
N ASN A 156 -18.41 -1.64 -21.83
CA ASN A 156 -18.76 -1.83 -23.26
C ASN A 156 -17.60 -2.51 -24.02
N ILE A 157 -17.60 -3.84 -24.03
CA ILE A 157 -16.53 -4.67 -24.65
C ILE A 157 -16.48 -4.50 -26.17
N ARG A 158 -17.62 -4.28 -26.86
CA ARG A 158 -17.69 -4.04 -28.31
C ARG A 158 -16.81 -2.88 -28.77
N ARG A 159 -16.51 -1.93 -27.89
CA ARG A 159 -15.59 -0.81 -28.17
C ARG A 159 -14.11 -1.20 -28.22
N MET A 160 -13.71 -2.40 -27.77
CA MET A 160 -12.34 -2.91 -27.96
C MET A 160 -12.07 -3.24 -29.43
N GLN A 161 -13.14 -3.36 -30.23
CA GLN A 161 -13.06 -3.54 -31.68
C GLN A 161 -13.03 -2.20 -32.43
N ALA A 162 -13.33 -1.08 -31.75
CA ALA A 162 -13.31 0.24 -32.36
C ALA A 162 -11.88 0.81 -32.35
N ALA A 163 -11.22 0.78 -33.51
CA ALA A 163 -9.82 1.22 -33.67
C ALA A 163 -9.56 2.64 -33.12
N THR A 164 -10.53 3.54 -33.18
CA THR A 164 -10.41 4.93 -32.69
C THR A 164 -10.47 5.08 -31.17
N LYS A 165 -10.81 4.01 -30.43
CA LYS A 165 -10.98 4.02 -28.96
C LYS A 165 -9.98 3.15 -28.22
N VAL A 166 -9.08 2.49 -28.95
CA VAL A 166 -8.07 1.58 -28.41
C VAL A 166 -6.70 2.17 -28.64
N LYS A 167 -5.89 2.21 -27.58
CA LYS A 167 -4.46 2.48 -27.65
C LYS A 167 -3.72 1.16 -27.64
N GLU A 168 -2.62 1.09 -28.39
CA GLU A 168 -1.73 -0.06 -28.43
C GLU A 168 -0.35 0.37 -27.99
N ASN A 169 0.21 -0.31 -26.99
CA ASN A 169 1.58 -0.11 -26.52
C ASN A 169 2.35 -1.43 -26.59
N ARG A 170 3.67 -1.31 -26.54
CA ARG A 170 4.59 -2.43 -26.46
C ARG A 170 5.25 -2.43 -25.09
N ILE A 171 5.08 -3.52 -24.34
CA ILE A 171 5.71 -3.73 -23.03
C ILE A 171 6.72 -4.87 -23.18
N ARG A 172 7.85 -4.73 -22.51
CA ARG A 172 8.81 -5.82 -22.31
C ARG A 172 8.85 -6.14 -20.82
N ASP A 173 9.32 -5.19 -20.02
CA ASP A 173 9.53 -5.39 -18.59
C ASP A 173 8.64 -4.47 -17.77
N LEU A 174 8.21 -4.94 -16.59
CA LEU A 174 7.53 -4.15 -15.58
C LEU A 174 8.53 -3.91 -14.44
N LEU A 175 9.09 -2.70 -14.38
CA LEU A 175 10.13 -2.34 -13.41
C LEU A 175 9.56 -1.32 -12.42
N PHE A 176 9.73 -1.58 -11.12
CA PHE A 176 9.38 -0.63 -10.07
C PHE A 176 10.30 -0.80 -8.85
N ALA A 177 11.13 0.21 -8.58
CA ALA A 177 12.15 0.14 -7.52
C ALA A 177 13.04 -1.11 -7.69
N ASP A 178 13.08 -2.00 -6.69
CA ASP A 178 13.78 -3.28 -6.72
C ASP A 178 12.94 -4.43 -7.30
N ASP A 179 11.63 -4.23 -7.48
CA ASP A 179 10.74 -5.22 -8.08
C ASP A 179 10.82 -5.19 -9.62
N CYS A 180 10.95 -6.37 -10.21
CA CYS A 180 10.98 -6.59 -11.64
C CYS A 180 10.06 -7.76 -12.00
N ALA A 181 9.13 -7.54 -12.93
CA ALA A 181 8.33 -8.61 -13.53
C ALA A 181 8.61 -8.69 -15.04
N LEU A 182 9.17 -9.83 -15.45
CA LEU A 182 9.45 -10.19 -16.83
C LEU A 182 8.27 -10.97 -17.43
N ASN A 183 8.08 -10.88 -18.75
CA ASN A 183 7.08 -11.66 -19.45
C ASN A 183 7.67 -12.38 -20.67
N ALA A 184 7.10 -13.56 -20.98
CA ALA A 184 7.50 -14.35 -22.12
C ALA A 184 6.34 -15.12 -22.75
N THR A 185 6.39 -15.36 -24.06
CA THR A 185 5.40 -16.20 -24.78
C THR A 185 5.65 -17.69 -24.65
N ASN A 186 6.83 -18.09 -24.17
CA ASN A 186 7.19 -19.49 -23.97
C ASN A 186 8.30 -19.61 -22.93
N GLU A 187 8.45 -20.82 -22.38
CA GLU A 187 9.38 -21.15 -21.31
C GLU A 187 10.85 -20.94 -21.70
N HIS A 188 11.23 -21.34 -22.92
CA HIS A 188 12.60 -21.14 -23.42
C HIS A 188 12.99 -19.65 -23.45
N THR A 189 12.08 -18.79 -23.91
CA THR A 189 12.28 -17.34 -23.92
C THR A 189 12.35 -16.80 -22.49
N MET A 190 11.49 -17.29 -21.59
CA MET A 190 11.54 -16.89 -20.17
C MET A 190 12.89 -17.24 -19.54
N GLN A 191 13.40 -18.45 -19.76
CA GLN A 191 14.70 -18.88 -19.25
C GLN A 191 15.82 -17.96 -19.76
N LEU A 192 15.82 -17.67 -21.06
CA LEU A 192 16.80 -16.78 -21.67
C LEU A 192 16.74 -15.35 -21.09
N GLU A 193 15.54 -14.80 -20.91
CA GLU A 193 15.37 -13.47 -20.30
C GLU A 193 15.79 -13.46 -18.83
N MET A 194 15.52 -14.52 -18.10
CA MET A 194 15.93 -14.66 -16.71
C MET A 194 17.46 -14.78 -16.58
N ASP A 195 18.13 -15.55 -17.43
CA ASP A 195 19.58 -15.70 -17.46
C ASP A 195 20.27 -14.37 -17.80
N ARG A 196 19.72 -13.64 -18.78
CA ARG A 196 20.18 -12.29 -19.14
C ARG A 196 20.00 -11.30 -18.00
N SER A 197 18.82 -11.31 -17.36
CA SER A 197 18.52 -10.44 -16.22
C SER A 197 19.46 -10.72 -15.04
N SER A 198 19.68 -11.99 -14.69
CA SER A 198 20.62 -12.38 -13.64
C SER A 198 22.05 -11.96 -13.97
N THR A 199 22.50 -12.17 -15.21
CA THR A 199 23.84 -11.78 -15.66
C THR A 199 24.02 -10.26 -15.60
N ALA A 200 23.01 -9.50 -16.02
CA ALA A 200 23.02 -8.05 -15.92
C ALA A 200 23.09 -7.62 -14.44
N CYS A 201 22.24 -8.16 -13.57
CA CYS A 201 22.30 -7.89 -12.13
C CYS A 201 23.70 -8.13 -11.57
N ASP A 202 24.32 -9.27 -11.89
CA ASP A 202 25.67 -9.60 -11.44
C ASP A 202 26.71 -8.60 -11.94
N ASN A 203 26.62 -8.17 -13.21
CA ASN A 203 27.50 -7.14 -13.78
C ASN A 203 27.37 -5.79 -13.06
N PHE A 204 26.16 -5.46 -12.59
CA PHE A 204 25.89 -4.27 -11.77
C PHE A 204 26.17 -4.48 -10.27
N GLY A 205 26.69 -5.64 -9.86
CA GLY A 205 26.95 -5.96 -8.45
C GLY A 205 25.69 -6.21 -7.62
N LEU A 206 24.54 -6.42 -8.27
CA LEU A 206 23.26 -6.74 -7.67
C LEU A 206 23.08 -8.26 -7.58
N THR A 207 22.42 -8.73 -6.53
CA THR A 207 22.13 -10.16 -6.35
C THR A 207 20.64 -10.43 -6.49
N THR A 208 20.26 -11.25 -7.46
CA THR A 208 18.88 -11.74 -7.61
C THR A 208 18.54 -12.71 -6.47
N SER A 209 17.45 -12.43 -5.75
CA SER A 209 16.96 -13.27 -4.64
C SER A 209 16.08 -14.41 -5.16
N THR A 210 16.68 -15.56 -5.48
CA THR A 210 15.97 -16.76 -5.98
C THR A 210 14.78 -17.18 -5.10
N LYS A 211 14.88 -17.03 -3.78
CA LYS A 211 13.79 -17.35 -2.82
C LYS A 211 12.56 -16.45 -2.93
N LYS A 212 12.72 -15.23 -3.44
CA LYS A 212 11.63 -14.25 -3.61
C LYS A 212 11.10 -14.24 -5.05
N THR A 213 11.89 -14.75 -6.00
CA THR A 213 11.53 -14.77 -7.40
C THR A 213 10.60 -15.96 -7.66
N GLU A 214 9.40 -15.64 -8.12
CA GLU A 214 8.36 -16.61 -8.47
C GLU A 214 8.14 -16.63 -9.99
N VAL A 215 7.71 -17.78 -10.53
CA VAL A 215 7.33 -17.92 -11.94
C VAL A 215 5.88 -18.40 -12.05
N MET A 216 5.11 -17.79 -12.94
CA MET A 216 3.72 -18.19 -13.21
C MET A 216 3.56 -18.51 -14.69
N TYR A 217 3.00 -19.67 -14.99
CA TYR A 217 2.61 -20.05 -16.35
C TYR A 217 1.10 -19.90 -16.52
N GLN A 218 0.69 -19.26 -17.62
CA GLN A 218 -0.71 -19.10 -18.03
C GLN A 218 -0.96 -19.90 -19.32
N PRO A 219 -1.58 -21.09 -19.24
CA PRO A 219 -1.89 -21.87 -20.42
C PRO A 219 -2.98 -21.20 -21.26
N ALA A 220 -2.92 -21.40 -22.58
CA ALA A 220 -4.00 -20.99 -23.47
C ALA A 220 -5.33 -21.69 -23.10
N PRO A 221 -6.50 -21.10 -23.38
CA PRO A 221 -7.79 -21.71 -23.05
C PRO A 221 -7.89 -23.17 -23.52
N GLY A 222 -8.21 -24.07 -22.60
CA GLY A 222 -8.34 -25.51 -22.89
C GLY A 222 -7.03 -26.30 -22.89
N LYS A 223 -5.86 -25.67 -22.68
CA LYS A 223 -4.60 -26.38 -22.47
C LYS A 223 -4.42 -26.76 -21.00
N PRO A 224 -3.86 -27.94 -20.69
CA PRO A 224 -3.54 -28.32 -19.32
C PRO A 224 -2.48 -27.38 -18.76
N HIS A 225 -2.59 -27.09 -17.46
CA HIS A 225 -1.55 -26.35 -16.74
C HIS A 225 -0.35 -27.27 -16.48
N THR A 226 0.83 -26.82 -16.88
CA THR A 226 2.11 -27.44 -16.54
C THR A 226 2.95 -26.43 -15.78
N ASN A 227 3.64 -26.88 -14.73
CA ASN A 227 4.55 -25.99 -14.02
C ASN A 227 5.76 -25.70 -14.91
N PRO A 228 6.17 -24.43 -15.07
CA PRO A 228 7.37 -24.09 -15.81
C PRO A 228 8.61 -24.42 -14.97
N GLU A 229 9.67 -24.87 -15.62
CA GLU A 229 10.96 -25.18 -15.03
C GLU A 229 11.97 -24.09 -15.40
N ILE A 230 11.88 -22.96 -14.71
CA ILE A 230 12.85 -21.86 -14.87
C ILE A 230 13.90 -21.96 -13.77
N THR A 231 15.16 -21.81 -14.13
CA THR A 231 16.31 -21.87 -13.22
C THR A 231 17.10 -20.57 -13.23
N VAL A 232 17.71 -20.24 -12.09
CA VAL A 232 18.60 -19.09 -11.93
C VAL A 232 19.78 -19.53 -11.09
N LYS A 233 21.00 -19.42 -11.63
CA LYS A 233 22.23 -19.86 -10.94
C LYS A 233 22.13 -21.32 -10.43
N GLY A 234 21.50 -22.19 -11.23
CA GLY A 234 21.29 -23.60 -10.91
C GLY A 234 20.17 -23.90 -9.90
N GLN A 235 19.41 -22.89 -9.44
CA GLN A 235 18.26 -23.09 -8.56
C GLN A 235 16.95 -22.91 -9.33
N THR A 236 16.03 -23.87 -9.21
CA THR A 236 14.69 -23.76 -9.81
C THR A 236 13.85 -22.74 -9.06
N LEU A 237 13.23 -21.83 -9.81
CA LEU A 237 12.30 -20.83 -9.28
C LEU A 237 10.98 -21.48 -8.83
N GLN A 238 10.33 -20.87 -7.85
CA GLN A 238 9.04 -21.36 -7.36
C GLN A 238 7.95 -21.12 -8.40
N ALA A 239 7.36 -22.19 -8.92
CA ALA A 239 6.15 -22.12 -9.74
C ALA A 239 4.93 -21.77 -8.87
N VAL A 240 4.20 -20.72 -9.23
CA VAL A 240 3.02 -20.24 -8.49
C VAL A 240 1.78 -20.17 -9.38
N HIS A 241 0.61 -20.38 -8.77
CA HIS A 241 -0.69 -20.19 -9.43
C HIS A 241 -1.24 -18.77 -9.23
N LYS A 242 -0.75 -18.07 -8.21
CA LYS A 242 -1.11 -16.71 -7.83
C LYS A 242 0.17 -15.89 -7.76
N PHE A 243 0.22 -14.81 -8.53
CA PHE A 243 1.37 -13.91 -8.58
C PHE A 243 0.92 -12.52 -8.13
N THR A 244 1.63 -11.91 -7.18
CA THR A 244 1.29 -10.57 -6.69
C THR A 244 2.38 -9.58 -7.07
N TYR A 245 2.01 -8.54 -7.83
CA TYR A 245 2.91 -7.47 -8.22
C TYR A 245 2.31 -6.12 -7.84
N LEU A 246 3.07 -5.31 -7.10
CA LEU A 246 2.63 -4.00 -6.58
C LEU A 246 1.27 -4.05 -5.86
N GLY A 247 1.03 -5.14 -5.13
CA GLY A 247 -0.19 -5.36 -4.36
C GLY A 247 -1.40 -5.84 -5.16
N SER A 248 -1.30 -5.93 -6.50
CA SER A 248 -2.30 -6.51 -7.40
C SER A 248 -1.99 -7.97 -7.69
N THR A 249 -3.02 -8.81 -7.61
CA THR A 249 -2.91 -10.25 -7.76
C THR A 249 -3.37 -10.71 -9.14
N LEU A 250 -2.55 -11.51 -9.81
CA LEU A 250 -2.92 -12.26 -10.99
C LEU A 250 -3.00 -13.75 -10.68
N THR A 251 -3.83 -14.47 -11.45
CA THR A 251 -3.96 -15.92 -11.37
C THR A 251 -3.65 -16.55 -12.72
N ASN A 252 -3.16 -17.80 -12.71
CA ASN A 252 -2.92 -18.56 -13.94
C ASN A 252 -4.21 -18.82 -14.75
N ALA A 253 -5.36 -18.84 -14.09
CA ALA A 253 -6.68 -19.03 -14.70
C ALA A 253 -7.26 -17.74 -15.35
N VAL A 254 -6.52 -16.62 -15.29
CA VAL A 254 -6.95 -15.30 -15.79
C VAL A 254 -8.31 -14.90 -15.19
N ASN A 255 -8.53 -15.24 -13.92
CA ASN A 255 -9.75 -14.87 -13.19
C ASN A 255 -9.47 -13.66 -12.28
N ILE A 256 -10.30 -12.63 -12.43
CA ILE A 256 -10.26 -11.41 -11.63
C ILE A 256 -10.87 -11.58 -10.23
N ASP A 257 -11.71 -12.60 -10.02
CA ASP A 257 -12.40 -12.83 -8.74
C ASP A 257 -11.43 -12.91 -7.55
N VAL A 258 -10.25 -13.52 -7.76
CA VAL A 258 -9.23 -13.60 -6.70
C VAL A 258 -8.71 -12.23 -6.31
N GLU A 259 -8.52 -11.32 -7.28
CA GLU A 259 -8.10 -9.95 -6.99
C GLU A 259 -9.23 -9.16 -6.32
N VAL A 260 -10.46 -9.25 -6.84
CA VAL A 260 -11.65 -8.61 -6.27
C VAL A 260 -11.84 -9.04 -4.81
N ASN A 261 -11.79 -10.35 -4.54
CA ASN A 261 -11.93 -10.88 -3.20
C ASN A 261 -10.78 -10.44 -2.27
N ASN A 262 -9.54 -10.35 -2.77
CA ASN A 262 -8.43 -9.80 -1.99
C ASN A 262 -8.67 -8.32 -1.63
N ARG A 263 -9.21 -7.52 -2.56
CA ARG A 263 -9.55 -6.11 -2.30
C ARG A 263 -10.68 -5.97 -1.30
N ILE A 264 -11.74 -6.77 -1.43
CA ILE A 264 -12.83 -6.82 -0.45
C ILE A 264 -12.29 -7.21 0.92
N ALA A 265 -11.47 -8.27 1.02
CA ALA A 265 -10.90 -8.70 2.28
C ALA A 265 -10.01 -7.62 2.93
N LYS A 266 -9.16 -6.95 2.15
CA LYS A 266 -8.36 -5.81 2.62
C LYS A 266 -9.26 -4.66 3.10
N ALA A 267 -10.25 -4.25 2.31
CA ALA A 267 -11.20 -3.20 2.66
C ALA A 267 -11.99 -3.55 3.95
N CYS A 268 -12.46 -4.80 4.09
CA CYS A 268 -13.14 -5.30 5.28
C CYS A 268 -12.23 -5.38 6.50
N ALA A 269 -10.91 -5.58 6.34
CA ALA A 269 -9.97 -5.51 7.47
C ALA A 269 -9.97 -4.12 8.12
N PHE A 270 -10.28 -3.06 7.37
CA PHE A 270 -10.49 -1.71 7.92
C PHE A 270 -11.84 -1.55 8.65
N GLY A 271 -12.73 -2.55 8.56
CA GLY A 271 -13.84 -2.73 9.49
C GLY A 271 -13.38 -2.83 10.95
N ARG A 272 -12.11 -3.18 11.21
CA ARG A 272 -11.50 -3.14 12.56
C ARG A 272 -11.47 -1.74 13.18
N LEU A 273 -11.68 -0.67 12.39
CA LEU A 273 -11.91 0.68 12.89
C LEU A 273 -13.26 0.84 13.62
N HIS A 274 -14.04 -0.24 13.80
CA HIS A 274 -15.32 -0.25 14.50
C HIS A 274 -15.28 0.53 15.81
N LYS A 275 -14.38 0.17 16.74
CA LYS A 275 -14.29 0.80 18.07
C LYS A 275 -13.76 2.24 18.05
N ASN A 276 -12.97 2.59 17.04
CA ASN A 276 -12.25 3.87 16.99
C ASN A 276 -12.94 4.92 16.13
N VAL A 277 -13.73 4.49 15.13
CA VAL A 277 -14.39 5.37 14.16
C VAL A 277 -15.88 5.06 14.07
N TRP A 278 -16.27 3.82 13.75
CA TRP A 278 -17.66 3.51 13.36
C TRP A 278 -18.66 3.56 14.53
N ASP A 279 -18.34 2.98 15.68
CA ASP A 279 -19.19 2.94 16.89
C ASP A 279 -19.10 4.20 17.74
N ARG A 280 -18.08 5.03 17.51
CA ARG A 280 -17.91 6.23 18.32
C ARG A 280 -19.06 7.18 18.01
N ARG A 281 -19.97 7.28 18.99
CA ARG A 281 -21.05 8.28 19.01
C ARG A 281 -20.53 9.71 18.99
N GLY A 282 -19.26 9.88 19.34
CA GLY A 282 -18.58 11.17 19.31
C GLY A 282 -18.11 11.64 17.96
N ILE A 283 -18.18 10.79 16.92
CA ILE A 283 -17.74 11.14 15.58
C ILE A 283 -18.96 11.40 14.69
N ARG A 284 -19.00 12.54 14.00
CA ARG A 284 -20.07 12.91 13.07
C ARG A 284 -20.12 11.95 11.89
N LEU A 285 -21.33 11.72 11.37
CA LEU A 285 -21.55 10.87 10.21
C LEU A 285 -20.77 11.38 8.98
N THR A 286 -20.66 12.68 8.79
CA THR A 286 -19.89 13.29 7.69
C THR A 286 -18.42 12.90 7.74
N THR A 287 -17.79 12.96 8.92
CA THR A 287 -16.40 12.57 9.13
C THR A 287 -16.20 11.06 8.95
N LYS A 288 -17.18 10.24 9.37
CA LYS A 288 -17.16 8.80 9.07
C LYS A 288 -17.19 8.53 7.56
N LEU A 289 -18.01 9.27 6.81
CA LEU A 289 -18.07 9.15 5.35
C LEU A 289 -16.77 9.58 4.67
N GLU A 290 -16.09 10.62 5.18
CA GLU A 290 -14.75 11.03 4.72
C GLU A 290 -13.73 9.92 4.94
N VAL A 291 -13.65 9.35 6.15
CA VAL A 291 -12.76 8.21 6.44
C VAL A 291 -13.08 7.00 5.56
N TYR A 292 -14.36 6.71 5.35
CA TYR A 292 -14.79 5.64 4.45
C TYR A 292 -14.26 5.85 3.02
N ARG A 293 -14.42 7.06 2.46
CA ARG A 293 -13.94 7.39 1.11
C ARG A 293 -12.41 7.36 1.03
N ALA A 294 -11.72 7.94 2.00
CA ALA A 294 -10.27 8.07 1.98
C ALA A 294 -9.54 6.73 2.22
N VAL A 295 -10.13 5.82 3.01
CA VAL A 295 -9.44 4.58 3.45
C VAL A 295 -10.05 3.33 2.83
N ILE A 296 -11.36 3.13 2.99
CA ILE A 296 -12.03 1.90 2.55
C ILE A 296 -12.19 1.91 1.03
N LEU A 297 -12.74 2.99 0.48
CA LEU A 297 -13.00 3.08 -0.95
C LEU A 297 -11.69 3.11 -1.77
N SER A 298 -10.69 3.87 -1.34
CA SER A 298 -9.37 3.89 -1.99
C SER A 298 -8.69 2.52 -1.99
N THR A 299 -8.79 1.76 -0.89
CA THR A 299 -8.23 0.39 -0.83
C THR A 299 -9.00 -0.58 -1.72
N LEU A 300 -10.34 -0.47 -1.72
CA LEU A 300 -11.22 -1.34 -2.50
C LEU A 300 -11.03 -1.13 -4.01
N LEU A 301 -10.86 0.12 -4.43
CA LEU A 301 -10.73 0.51 -5.84
C LEU A 301 -9.28 0.52 -6.35
N TYR A 302 -8.29 0.25 -5.50
CA TYR A 302 -6.90 0.24 -5.93
C TYR A 302 -6.70 -0.76 -7.08
N ALA A 303 -6.09 -0.28 -8.18
CA ALA A 303 -5.81 -1.01 -9.40
C ALA A 303 -7.04 -1.55 -10.15
N CYS A 304 -8.26 -1.07 -9.84
CA CYS A 304 -9.45 -1.51 -10.57
C CYS A 304 -9.46 -1.04 -12.03
N GLU A 305 -8.73 0.03 -12.35
CA GLU A 305 -8.54 0.56 -13.69
C GLU A 305 -7.78 -0.40 -14.60
N THR A 306 -6.99 -1.32 -14.05
CA THR A 306 -6.24 -2.32 -14.82
C THR A 306 -6.96 -3.66 -14.94
N TRP A 307 -8.20 -3.77 -14.43
CA TRP A 307 -8.93 -5.03 -14.43
C TRP A 307 -9.40 -5.40 -15.84
N THR A 308 -9.11 -6.65 -16.23
CA THR A 308 -9.61 -7.21 -17.48
C THR A 308 -11.00 -7.79 -17.25
N ILE A 309 -12.03 -7.06 -17.68
CA ILE A 309 -13.42 -7.49 -17.51
C ILE A 309 -13.75 -8.59 -18.53
N CYS A 310 -13.94 -9.82 -18.04
CA CYS A 310 -14.55 -10.88 -18.83
C CYS A 310 -16.07 -10.66 -18.97
N SER A 311 -16.64 -11.01 -20.13
CA SER A 311 -18.08 -10.93 -20.45
C SER A 311 -19.02 -11.54 -19.38
N ARG A 312 -18.54 -12.53 -18.61
CA ARG A 312 -19.28 -13.11 -17.47
C ARG A 312 -19.70 -12.07 -16.41
N HIS A 313 -18.99 -10.95 -16.30
CA HIS A 313 -19.27 -9.87 -15.36
C HIS A 313 -20.16 -8.76 -15.94
N GLY A 314 -20.58 -8.89 -17.21
CA GLY A 314 -21.44 -7.94 -17.89
C GLY A 314 -22.40 -8.68 -18.80
N ASN A 315 -23.45 -9.29 -18.21
CA ASN A 315 -24.62 -9.87 -18.89
C ASN A 315 -24.38 -10.39 -20.31
N GLY A 316 -23.93 -11.64 -20.42
CA GLY A 316 -24.15 -12.50 -21.58
C GLY A 316 -23.31 -12.22 -22.82
N SER A 317 -22.65 -13.28 -23.29
CA SER A 317 -22.00 -13.49 -24.61
C SER A 317 -20.48 -13.36 -24.63
N SER A 318 -19.87 -14.53 -24.78
CA SER A 318 -18.47 -14.93 -24.76
C SER A 318 -17.43 -14.06 -25.48
N ILE A 319 -16.18 -14.27 -25.04
CA ILE A 319 -14.85 -14.00 -25.66
C ILE A 319 -14.24 -12.60 -25.44
N ALA A 320 -13.12 -12.57 -24.69
CA ALA A 320 -11.78 -12.26 -25.19
C ALA A 320 -10.76 -12.28 -24.03
N SER A 321 -9.98 -13.36 -23.95
CA SER A 321 -8.69 -13.39 -23.24
C SER A 321 -7.61 -12.82 -24.15
N ILE A 322 -6.54 -12.29 -23.54
CA ILE A 322 -5.27 -11.96 -24.19
C ILE A 322 -4.75 -13.17 -24.97
#